data_AF-A0A9P4N7S5-F1
#
_entry.id   AF-A0A9P4N7S5-F1
#
_cell.length_a   1.000
_cell.length_b   1.000
_cell.length_c   1.000
_cell.angle_alpha   90.00
_cell.angle_beta   90.00
_cell.angle_gamma   90.00
#
_symmetry.space_group_name_H-M   'P 1'
#
loop_
_entity.id
_entity.type
_entity.pdbx_description
1 polymer ?
#
loop_
_entity_poly.entity_id
_entity_poly.type
_entity_poly.pdbx_seq_one_letter_code
_entity_poly.pdbx_strand_id
1 'polypeptide(L)'
;MLMTAASNRDAESIALLLRFGADANGFDDKGSTPLFTATQVPFFEGAKILLQRGADPNLSAGPDSESPLGLAASENRIDLVQLYLKHGGDPNFEMASGDTAL
;
A
#
# COMPACT_ATOMS: atom_id res chain seq x y z
N MET A 1 8.67 12.05 -3.20
CA MET A 1 9.62 11.71 -2.12
C MET A 1 9.15 10.53 -1.28
N LEU A 2 7.91 10.54 -0.75
CA LEU A 2 7.39 9.39 -0.01
C LEU A 2 7.33 8.11 -0.87
N MET A 3 6.91 8.22 -2.13
CA MET A 3 6.92 7.10 -3.08
C MET A 3 8.32 6.51 -3.27
N THR A 4 9.32 7.38 -3.47
CA THR A 4 10.72 6.98 -3.63
C THR A 4 11.25 6.27 -2.38
N ALA A 5 10.91 6.74 -1.18
CA ALA A 5 11.27 6.07 0.06
C ALA A 5 10.63 4.67 0.18
N ALA A 6 9.36 4.54 -0.23
CA ALA A 6 8.68 3.24 -0.33
C ALA A 6 9.36 2.29 -1.31
N SER A 7 9.67 2.75 -2.53
CA SER A 7 10.38 1.94 -3.54
C SER A 7 11.77 1.51 -3.07
N ASN A 8 12.48 2.40 -2.35
CA ASN A 8 13.84 2.15 -1.85
C ASN A 8 13.88 1.36 -0.54
N ARG A 9 12.73 0.98 0.01
CA ARG A 9 12.62 0.25 1.28
C ARG A 9 13.19 1.02 2.48
N ASP A 10 13.07 2.35 2.44
CA ASP A 10 13.61 3.26 3.46
C ASP A 10 12.54 3.61 4.50
N ALA A 11 12.46 2.79 5.55
CA ALA A 11 11.47 2.92 6.61
C ALA A 11 11.66 4.22 7.44
N GLU A 12 12.90 4.66 7.60
CA GLU A 12 13.24 5.87 8.36
C GLU A 12 12.74 7.11 7.62
N SER A 13 13.02 7.20 6.31
CA SER A 13 12.52 8.29 5.47
C SER A 13 11.00 8.29 5.40
N ILE A 14 10.34 7.12 5.28
CA ILE A 14 8.87 7.04 5.35
C ILE A 14 8.36 7.64 6.67
N ALA A 15 8.90 7.17 7.80
CA ALA A 15 8.46 7.60 9.12
C ALA A 15 8.65 9.11 9.32
N LEU A 16 9.77 9.66 8.84
CA LEU A 16 10.11 11.08 8.88
C LEU A 16 9.18 11.92 8.00
N LEU A 17 8.99 11.52 6.74
CA LEU A 17 8.16 12.24 5.78
C LEU A 17 6.71 12.30 6.25
N LEU A 18 6.15 11.18 6.71
CA LEU A 18 4.79 11.12 7.28
C LEU A 18 4.67 11.99 8.53
N ARG A 19 5.71 12.05 9.38
CA ARG A 19 5.74 12.93 10.55
C ARG A 19 5.69 14.42 10.17
N PHE A 20 6.24 14.78 9.01
CA PHE A 20 6.17 16.15 8.47
C PHE A 20 4.96 16.40 7.56
N GLY A 21 3.96 15.51 7.58
CA GLY A 21 2.69 15.72 6.88
C GLY A 21 2.69 15.29 5.42
N ALA A 22 3.62 14.43 4.99
CA ALA A 22 3.47 13.76 3.71
C ALA A 22 2.16 12.94 3.68
N ASP A 23 1.45 13.01 2.56
CA ASP A 23 0.20 12.28 2.36
C ASP A 23 0.46 10.78 2.18
N ALA A 24 -0.06 9.97 3.10
CA ALA A 24 0.06 8.50 3.06
C ALA A 24 -0.74 7.85 1.94
N ASN A 25 -1.73 8.56 1.38
CA ASN A 25 -2.65 8.09 0.34
C ASN A 25 -2.47 8.81 -1.00
N GLY A 26 -1.47 9.70 -1.09
CA GLY A 26 -1.22 10.48 -2.29
C GLY A 26 -0.81 9.59 -3.47
N PHE A 27 -1.37 9.87 -4.64
CA PHE A 27 -1.03 9.19 -5.88
C PHE A 27 0.21 9.82 -6.54
N ASP A 28 1.07 9.00 -7.14
CA ASP A 28 2.07 9.50 -8.10
C ASP A 28 1.50 9.59 -9.52
N ASP A 29 2.32 10.03 -10.47
CA ASP A 29 1.94 10.19 -11.88
C ASP A 29 1.55 8.87 -12.57
N LYS A 30 1.81 7.72 -11.94
CA LYS A 30 1.43 6.39 -12.42
C LYS A 30 0.18 5.85 -11.72
N GLY A 31 -0.44 6.64 -10.86
CA GLY A 31 -1.59 6.21 -10.07
C GLY A 31 -1.22 5.22 -8.96
N SER A 32 0.04 5.15 -8.53
CA SER A 32 0.45 4.32 -7.38
C SER A 32 0.30 5.08 -6.07
N THR A 33 -0.06 4.39 -5.00
CA THR A 33 0.03 4.90 -3.62
C THR A 33 1.34 4.44 -2.96
N PRO A 34 1.78 5.08 -1.86
CA PRO A 34 2.94 4.62 -1.10
C PRO A 34 2.77 3.19 -0.59
N LEU A 35 1.56 2.84 -0.14
CA LEU A 35 1.25 1.49 0.34
C LEU A 35 1.31 0.47 -0.79
N PHE A 36 0.72 0.76 -1.94
CA PHE A 36 0.80 -0.09 -3.13
C PHE A 36 2.25 -0.32 -3.57
N THR A 37 3.06 0.74 -3.57
CA THR A 37 4.50 0.64 -3.89
C THR A 37 5.23 -0.25 -2.87
N ALA A 38 4.93 -0.13 -1.58
CA ALA A 38 5.48 -1.00 -0.55
C ALA A 38 4.99 -2.46 -0.65
N THR A 39 3.86 -2.70 -1.33
CA THR A 39 3.38 -4.05 -1.68
C THR A 39 4.17 -4.64 -2.85
N GLN A 40 4.45 -3.86 -3.89
CA GLN A 40 5.20 -4.31 -5.07
C GLN A 40 6.62 -4.80 -4.72
N VAL A 41 7.25 -4.22 -3.69
CA VAL A 41 8.53 -4.68 -3.15
C VAL A 41 8.34 -5.49 -1.86
N PRO A 42 9.24 -6.40 -1.46
CA PRO A 42 9.09 -7.16 -0.21
C PRO A 42 9.41 -6.28 1.01
N PHE A 43 8.50 -5.36 1.35
CA PHE A 43 8.72 -4.31 2.35
C PHE A 43 7.65 -4.22 3.44
N PHE A 44 7.56 -5.29 4.22
CA PHE A 44 6.63 -5.42 5.34
C PHE A 44 6.69 -4.24 6.33
N GLU A 45 7.89 -3.85 6.77
CA GLU A 45 8.03 -2.79 7.80
C GLU A 45 7.54 -1.43 7.29
N GLY A 46 7.84 -1.07 6.03
CA GLY A 46 7.34 0.15 5.43
C GLY A 46 5.83 0.16 5.28
N ALA A 47 5.26 -0.96 4.82
CA ALA A 47 3.81 -1.13 4.72
C ALA A 47 3.13 -0.98 6.09
N LYS A 48 3.70 -1.55 7.15
CA LYS A 48 3.22 -1.40 8.52
C LYS A 48 3.25 0.04 9.00
N ILE A 49 4.35 0.77 8.77
CA ILE A 49 4.46 2.19 9.14
C ILE A 49 3.41 3.02 8.41
N LEU A 50 3.23 2.78 7.09
CA LEU A 50 2.24 3.47 6.27
C LEU A 50 0.82 3.29 6.83
N LEU A 51 0.42 2.04 7.13
CA LEU A 51 -0.89 1.73 7.71
C LEU A 51 -1.09 2.36 9.09
N GLN A 52 -0.06 2.33 9.95
CA GLN A 52 -0.09 2.99 11.26
C GLN A 52 -0.25 4.51 11.16
N ARG A 53 0.04 5.09 9.99
CA ARG A 53 -0.05 6.53 9.70
C ARG A 53 -1.24 6.87 8.79
N GLY A 54 -2.19 5.95 8.66
CA GLY A 54 -3.46 6.21 7.96
C GLY A 54 -3.42 5.95 6.46
N ALA A 55 -2.45 5.18 5.96
CA ALA A 55 -2.55 4.64 4.61
C ALA A 55 -3.75 3.69 4.51
N ASP A 56 -4.54 3.85 3.45
CA ASP A 56 -5.74 3.08 3.20
C ASP A 56 -5.41 1.86 2.31
N PRO A 57 -5.57 0.62 2.82
CA PRO A 57 -5.33 -0.61 2.05
C PRO A 57 -6.39 -0.86 0.96
N ASN A 58 -7.48 -0.08 0.92
CA ASN A 58 -8.59 -0.24 -0.01
C ASN A 58 -8.56 0.80 -1.15
N LEU A 59 -7.38 1.35 -1.47
CA LEU A 59 -7.24 2.24 -2.61
C LEU A 59 -6.79 1.46 -3.84
N SER A 60 -7.60 1.47 -4.90
CA SER A 60 -7.17 1.04 -6.23
C SER A 60 -6.01 1.91 -6.71
N ALA A 61 -4.93 1.25 -7.13
CA ALA A 61 -3.67 1.87 -7.48
C ALA A 61 -2.93 1.06 -8.56
N GLY A 62 -1.95 1.72 -9.19
CA GLY A 62 -1.14 1.11 -10.23
C GLY A 62 -1.87 0.94 -11.58
N PRO A 63 -1.19 0.32 -12.57
CA PRO A 63 -1.69 0.24 -13.94
C PRO A 63 -2.96 -0.61 -14.08
N ASP A 64 -3.11 -1.64 -13.25
CA ASP A 64 -4.25 -2.56 -13.27
C ASP A 64 -5.36 -2.15 -12.29
N SER A 65 -5.22 -1.00 -11.63
CA SER A 65 -6.16 -0.46 -10.64
C SER A 65 -6.47 -1.43 -9.48
N GLU A 66 -5.48 -2.25 -9.10
CA GLU A 66 -5.55 -3.18 -7.98
C GLU A 66 -5.44 -2.45 -6.63
N SER A 67 -6.07 -2.99 -5.59
CA SER A 67 -5.77 -2.55 -4.22
C SER A 67 -4.43 -3.14 -3.73
N PRO A 68 -3.77 -2.52 -2.73
CA PRO A 68 -2.66 -3.17 -2.02
C PRO A 68 -2.99 -4.59 -1.53
N LEU A 69 -4.22 -4.83 -1.08
CA LEU A 69 -4.68 -6.16 -0.67
C LEU A 69 -4.76 -7.14 -1.84
N GLY A 70 -5.35 -6.72 -2.96
CA GLY A 70 -5.45 -7.51 -4.19
C GLY A 70 -4.08 -7.94 -4.70
N LEU A 71 -3.13 -6.99 -4.79
CA LEU A 71 -1.78 -7.28 -5.22
C LEU A 71 -1.05 -8.23 -4.26
N ALA A 72 -1.18 -8.04 -2.95
CA ALA A 72 -0.57 -8.95 -1.97
C ALA A 72 -1.14 -10.37 -2.08
N ALA A 73 -2.42 -10.50 -2.39
CA ALA A 73 -3.09 -11.78 -2.58
C ALA A 73 -2.67 -12.47 -3.88
N SER A 74 -2.65 -11.74 -5.00
CA SER A 74 -2.26 -12.25 -6.31
C SER A 74 -0.80 -12.72 -6.34
N GLU A 75 0.08 -12.04 -5.59
CA GLU A 75 1.48 -12.44 -5.41
C GLU A 75 1.73 -13.42 -4.25
N ASN A 76 0.68 -13.92 -3.59
CA ASN A 76 0.77 -14.88 -2.48
C ASN A 76 1.63 -14.40 -1.29
N ARG A 77 1.60 -13.09 -1.00
CA ARG A 77 2.32 -12.44 0.10
C ARG A 77 1.50 -12.48 1.38
N ILE A 78 1.42 -13.67 1.98
CA ILE A 78 0.53 -13.97 3.11
C ILE A 78 0.75 -13.03 4.31
N ASP A 79 1.99 -12.62 4.58
CA ASP A 79 2.32 -11.68 5.64
C ASP A 79 1.70 -10.29 5.41
N LEU A 80 1.77 -9.78 4.17
CA LEU A 80 1.13 -8.52 3.79
C LEU A 80 -0.39 -8.63 3.77
N VAL A 81 -0.96 -9.73 3.28
CA VAL A 81 -2.41 -9.98 3.33
C VAL A 81 -2.92 -9.90 4.77
N GLN A 82 -2.26 -10.62 5.70
CA GLN A 82 -2.63 -10.57 7.13
C GLN A 82 -2.48 -9.17 7.72
N LEU A 83 -1.41 -8.46 7.35
CA LEU A 83 -1.17 -7.10 7.81
C LEU A 83 -2.28 -6.15 7.32
N TYR A 84 -2.66 -6.23 6.05
CA TYR A 84 -3.66 -5.34 5.45
C TYR A 84 -5.05 -5.61 6.02
N LEU A 85 -5.46 -6.87 6.14
CA LEU A 85 -6.72 -7.24 6.79
C LEU A 85 -6.78 -6.75 8.25
N LYS A 86 -5.67 -6.87 8.99
CA LYS A 86 -5.57 -6.38 10.37
C LYS A 86 -5.73 -4.85 10.48
N HIS A 87 -5.38 -4.12 9.43
CA HIS A 87 -5.45 -2.67 9.35
C HIS A 87 -6.65 -2.15 8.55
N GLY A 88 -7.70 -2.95 8.41
CA GLY A 88 -8.97 -2.53 7.79
C GLY A 88 -9.06 -2.75 6.29
N GLY A 89 -8.17 -3.56 5.71
CA GLY A 89 -8.32 -4.08 4.35
C GLY A 89 -9.61 -4.88 4.25
N ASP A 90 -10.46 -4.51 3.28
CA ASP A 90 -11.69 -5.21 2.98
C ASP A 90 -11.43 -6.26 1.89
N PRO A 91 -11.54 -7.56 2.21
CA PRO A 91 -11.35 -8.62 1.22
C PRO A 91 -12.38 -8.56 0.07
N ASN A 92 -13.54 -7.94 0.29
CA ASN A 92 -14.58 -7.76 -0.71
C ASN A 92 -14.51 -6.38 -1.39
N PHE A 93 -13.41 -5.63 -1.19
CA PHE A 93 -13.24 -4.34 -1.85
C PHE A 93 -13.31 -4.52 -3.37
N GLU A 94 -14.30 -3.88 -3.99
CA GLU A 94 -14.48 -3.90 -5.43
C GLU A 94 -13.45 -2.96 -6.06
N MET A 95 -12.45 -3.56 -6.71
CA MET A 95 -11.42 -2.83 -7.44
C MET A 95 -12.01 -2.26 -8.72
N ALA A 96 -11.35 -1.28 -9.33
CA ALA A 96 -11.87 -0.66 -10.56
C ALA A 96 -11.96 -1.64 -11.75
N SER A 97 -11.34 -2.82 -11.68
CA SER A 97 -11.51 -3.90 -12.65
C SER A 97 -12.88 -4.61 -12.57
N GLY A 98 -13.60 -4.45 -11.45
CA GLY A 98 -14.83 -5.19 -11.11
C GLY A 98 -14.57 -6.48 -10.31
N ASP A 99 -13.31 -6.81 -10.02
CA ASP A 99 -12.95 -7.94 -9.17
C ASP A 99 -12.88 -7.53 -7.69
N THR A 100 -13.05 -8.49 -6.78
CA THR A 100 -12.81 -8.30 -5.35
C THR A 100 -11.33 -8.50 -5.01
N ALA A 101 -10.88 -7.87 -3.92
CA ALA A 101 -9.48 -7.95 -3.49
C ALA A 101 -9.02 -9.38 -3.13
N LEU A 102 -9.90 -10.25 -2.63
CA LEU A 102 -9.69 -11.70 -2.45
C LEU A 102 -10.77 -12.49 -3.19
#